data_AF-A0A3D1A6U5-F1
#
_entry.id   AF-A0A3D1A6U5-F1
#
_cell.length_a   1.000
_cell.length_b   1.000
_cell.length_c   1.000
_cell.angle_alpha   90.00
_cell.angle_beta   90.00
_cell.angle_gamma   90.00
#
_symmetry.space_group_name_H-M   'P 1'
#
loop_
_entity.id
_entity.type
_entity.pdbx_description
1 polymer ?
#
loop_
_entity_poly.entity_id
_entity_poly.type
_entity_poly.pdbx_seq_one_letter_code
_entity_poly.pdbx_strand_id
1 'polypeptide(L)'
;MGINFSFNSRRRTEAETPEAARAARVSVNGEPEDEPLEDLSPAGSAAQQPGPAARPWGGWRTGVLMTAGRRLAAAAPPPRGISRGLRLAVLFGNNFVLMSLFVLALVFVPSLDKLHGIVGGLREGLTDLSAAWLVLPGAFLFAVAVSAFTGWWAFRFGQMQLDRLVNWRLCHARLKSKVKITCGDSEVYRMRFEYEAGGQKYTNISDMNFTSAMEDETEEPVLYDPLKPRRSMLVDELPASIILDERGGFTSRWPFMGYFYASLPLLLLAAMGIAAFR
;
A
#
# COMPACT_ATOMS: atom_id res chain seq x y z
N MET A 1 -9.13 11.33 -4.20
CA MET A 1 -8.77 10.01 -3.63
C MET A 1 -7.44 10.14 -2.88
N GLY A 2 -7.49 10.48 -1.60
CA GLY A 2 -6.30 10.41 -0.75
C GLY A 2 -6.13 8.97 -0.28
N ILE A 3 -5.07 8.29 -0.72
CA ILE A 3 -4.73 6.97 -0.20
C ILE A 3 -4.13 7.21 1.19
N ASN A 4 -4.94 7.00 2.22
CA ASN A 4 -4.53 7.18 3.60
C ASN A 4 -3.69 5.96 4.00
N PHE A 5 -2.38 6.05 3.80
CA PHE A 5 -1.43 5.04 4.27
C PHE A 5 -1.28 5.18 5.78
N SER A 6 -2.24 4.62 6.53
CA SER A 6 -2.07 4.40 7.97
C SER A 6 -1.02 3.31 8.17
N PHE A 7 0.24 3.71 8.31
CA PHE A 7 1.32 2.83 8.71
C PHE A 7 1.13 2.47 10.18
N ASN A 8 0.28 1.49 10.47
CA ASN A 8 0.16 0.92 11.80
C ASN A 8 1.33 -0.05 12.05
N SER A 9 2.56 0.45 12.01
CA SER A 9 3.73 -0.29 12.48
C SER A 9 3.80 -0.21 14.00
N ARG A 10 2.82 -0.78 14.71
CA ARG A 10 3.04 -1.18 16.10
C ARG A 10 4.01 -2.35 16.09
N ARG A 11 5.30 -2.04 16.13
CA ARG A 11 6.27 -2.94 16.75
C ARG A 11 5.77 -3.16 18.18
N ARG A 12 5.21 -4.34 18.44
CA ARG A 12 5.30 -4.95 19.77
C ARG A 12 6.79 -5.15 20.05
N THR A 13 7.45 -4.11 20.54
CA THR A 13 8.57 -4.29 21.45
C THR A 13 7.94 -4.62 22.79
N GLU A 14 7.73 -5.91 23.01
CA GLU A 14 7.64 -6.49 24.35
C GLU A 14 9.01 -6.24 25.01
N ALA A 15 9.15 -5.08 25.65
CA ALA A 15 10.10 -4.87 26.72
C ALA A 15 9.27 -4.84 28.00
N GLU A 16 9.15 -6.02 28.61
CA GLU A 16 8.57 -6.22 29.92
C GLU A 16 9.36 -5.41 30.94
N THR A 17 8.85 -4.25 31.33
CA THR A 17 9.14 -3.68 32.65
C THR A 17 8.27 -4.40 33.68
N PRO A 18 8.84 -5.13 34.64
CA PRO A 18 8.08 -5.93 35.63
C PRO A 18 7.27 -5.08 36.63
N GLU A 19 7.40 -3.75 36.61
CA GLU A 19 6.73 -2.86 37.55
C GLU A 19 5.32 -2.42 37.12
N ALA A 20 5.01 -2.44 35.81
CA ALA A 20 3.68 -2.11 35.30
C ALA A 20 2.67 -3.28 35.42
N ALA A 21 3.15 -4.49 35.69
CA ALA A 21 2.32 -5.70 35.79
C ALA A 21 1.55 -5.82 37.12
N ARG A 22 1.84 -4.97 38.13
CA ARG A 22 1.15 -5.02 39.43
C ARG A 22 -0.09 -4.14 39.54
N ALA A 23 -0.28 -3.17 38.65
CA ALA A 23 -1.42 -2.23 38.73
C ALA A 23 -2.62 -2.61 37.83
N ALA A 24 -2.49 -3.60 36.95
CA ALA A 24 -3.55 -4.01 36.02
C ALA A 24 -4.27 -5.33 36.40
N ARG A 25 -4.15 -5.79 37.65
CA ARG A 25 -4.93 -6.91 38.21
C ARG A 25 -6.16 -6.42 38.96
N VAL A 26 -7.03 -5.66 38.30
CA VAL A 26 -8.40 -5.46 38.78
C VAL A 26 -9.34 -5.48 37.57
N SER A 27 -10.15 -6.55 37.51
CA SER A 27 -11.39 -6.68 36.75
C SER A 27 -11.32 -6.81 35.21
N VAL A 28 -10.84 -7.95 34.72
CA VAL A 28 -11.31 -8.54 33.44
C VAL A 28 -11.44 -10.06 33.61
N ASN A 29 -12.38 -10.49 34.46
CA ASN A 29 -12.97 -11.82 34.38
C ASN A 29 -14.34 -11.65 33.75
N GLY A 30 -14.36 -11.66 32.42
CA GLY A 30 -15.55 -11.84 31.61
C GLY A 30 -15.14 -12.81 30.52
N GLU A 31 -15.28 -14.10 30.79
CA GLU A 31 -15.27 -15.11 29.73
C GLU A 31 -16.34 -14.71 28.71
N PRO A 32 -16.03 -14.65 27.41
CA PRO A 32 -17.08 -14.57 26.41
C PRO A 32 -17.85 -15.88 26.47
N GLU A 33 -19.08 -15.83 26.99
CA GLU A 33 -20.03 -16.91 26.85
C GLU A 33 -20.18 -17.21 25.36
N ASP A 34 -19.92 -18.46 24.98
CA ASP A 34 -20.21 -19.00 23.66
C ASP A 34 -21.73 -18.90 23.44
N GLU A 35 -22.20 -17.81 22.83
CA GLU A 35 -23.57 -17.75 22.33
C GLU A 35 -23.76 -18.87 21.30
N PRO A 36 -24.72 -19.78 21.52
CA PRO A 36 -25.02 -20.82 20.55
C PRO A 36 -25.55 -20.16 19.28
N LEU A 37 -24.92 -20.47 18.14
CA LEU A 37 -25.40 -20.12 16.81
C LEU A 37 -26.89 -20.49 16.70
N GLU A 38 -27.76 -19.48 16.61
CA GLU A 38 -29.13 -19.68 16.17
C GLU A 38 -29.13 -20.21 14.73
N ASP A 39 -29.68 -21.41 14.61
CA ASP A 39 -29.90 -22.16 13.37
C ASP A 39 -30.98 -21.44 12.55
N LEU A 40 -30.57 -20.47 11.74
CA LEU A 40 -31.42 -19.83 10.74
C LEU A 40 -31.67 -20.80 9.58
N SER A 41 -32.56 -21.76 9.82
CA SER A 41 -33.26 -22.52 8.77
C SER A 41 -34.30 -21.61 8.09
N PRO A 42 -34.16 -21.27 6.80
CA PRO A 42 -35.27 -20.71 6.05
C PRO A 42 -36.26 -21.82 5.70
N ALA A 43 -37.39 -21.81 6.40
CA ALA A 43 -38.60 -22.49 5.96
C ALA A 43 -38.97 -22.03 4.55
N GLY A 44 -39.19 -23.00 3.66
CA GLY A 44 -39.46 -22.75 2.25
C GLY A 44 -40.81 -22.09 1.99
N SER A 45 -40.95 -21.51 0.80
CA SER A 45 -42.25 -21.46 0.12
C SER A 45 -42.09 -21.26 -1.39
N ALA A 46 -42.64 -22.24 -2.11
CA ALA A 46 -43.36 -22.16 -3.38
C ALA A 46 -42.71 -21.49 -4.61
N ALA A 47 -42.30 -22.38 -5.51
CA ALA A 47 -42.40 -22.34 -6.95
C ALA A 47 -43.36 -21.29 -7.57
N GLN A 48 -42.83 -20.52 -8.53
CA GLN A 48 -43.58 -20.11 -9.71
C GLN A 48 -42.63 -20.00 -10.92
N GLN A 49 -42.92 -20.80 -11.94
CA GLN A 49 -42.25 -20.83 -13.26
C GLN A 49 -43.31 -20.43 -14.33
N PRO A 50 -42.94 -20.20 -15.60
CA PRO A 50 -42.57 -18.90 -16.16
C PRO A 50 -43.57 -18.40 -17.24
N GLY A 51 -43.54 -17.10 -17.54
CA GLY A 51 -44.21 -16.51 -18.71
C GLY A 51 -43.18 -15.98 -19.73
N PRO A 52 -43.29 -16.31 -21.03
CA PRO A 52 -42.34 -15.86 -22.04
C PRO A 52 -42.81 -14.54 -22.68
N ALA A 53 -41.91 -13.57 -22.81
CA ALA A 53 -42.08 -12.50 -23.80
C ALA A 53 -40.74 -11.90 -24.20
N ALA A 54 -40.49 -11.95 -25.50
CA ALA A 54 -39.33 -11.44 -26.21
C ALA A 54 -39.12 -9.93 -26.00
N ARG A 55 -37.84 -9.50 -26.04
CA ARG A 55 -37.34 -8.64 -27.13
C ARG A 55 -35.81 -8.52 -27.15
N PRO A 56 -35.18 -8.52 -28.34
CA PRO A 56 -33.74 -8.39 -28.51
C PRO A 56 -33.37 -6.94 -28.79
N TRP A 57 -32.52 -6.32 -27.97
CA TRP A 57 -31.82 -5.09 -28.36
C TRP A 57 -30.37 -5.16 -27.88
N GLY A 58 -29.47 -5.16 -28.86
CA GLY A 58 -28.03 -5.23 -28.68
C GLY A 58 -27.51 -4.03 -27.90
N GLY A 59 -27.30 -4.24 -26.61
CA GLY A 59 -26.39 -3.44 -25.81
C GLY A 59 -25.02 -4.10 -25.87
N TRP A 60 -24.01 -3.34 -26.27
CA TRP A 60 -22.60 -3.70 -26.12
C TRP A 60 -22.28 -3.84 -24.63
N ARG A 61 -22.66 -4.97 -24.04
CA ARG A 61 -22.07 -5.42 -22.78
C ARG A 61 -20.69 -5.91 -23.14
N THR A 62 -19.67 -5.09 -22.88
CA THR A 62 -18.33 -5.58 -22.56
C THR A 62 -18.44 -6.38 -21.26
N GLY A 63 -19.06 -7.55 -21.37
CA GLY A 63 -19.09 -8.57 -20.35
C GLY A 63 -17.69 -9.16 -20.30
N VAL A 64 -16.82 -8.53 -19.51
CA VAL A 64 -15.80 -9.28 -18.81
C VAL A 64 -16.60 -10.17 -17.85
N LEU A 65 -17.00 -11.34 -18.36
CA LEU A 65 -17.50 -12.44 -17.55
C LEU A 65 -16.36 -12.79 -16.59
N MET A 66 -16.36 -12.17 -15.42
CA MET A 66 -15.61 -12.67 -14.27
C MET A 66 -16.27 -14.00 -13.92
N THR A 67 -15.73 -15.08 -14.48
CA THR A 67 -16.05 -16.44 -14.09
C THR A 67 -15.65 -16.65 -12.63
N ALA A 68 -16.54 -16.26 -11.73
CA ALA A 68 -16.49 -16.60 -10.32
C ALA A 68 -16.41 -18.13 -10.21
N GLY A 69 -15.28 -18.63 -9.68
CA GLY A 69 -15.16 -20.05 -9.31
C GLY A 69 -14.20 -20.90 -10.14
N ARG A 70 -13.43 -20.35 -11.09
CA ARG A 70 -12.20 -21.04 -11.48
C ARG A 70 -11.18 -20.86 -10.36
N ARG A 71 -11.15 -21.84 -9.45
CA ARG A 71 -10.01 -22.08 -8.55
C ARG A 71 -8.76 -21.79 -9.36
N LEU A 72 -8.00 -20.76 -8.98
CA LEU A 72 -6.64 -20.49 -9.46
C LEU A 72 -5.78 -21.69 -9.04
N ALA A 73 -5.97 -22.82 -9.70
CA ALA A 73 -5.66 -24.16 -9.18
C ALA A 73 -4.17 -24.47 -9.15
N ALA A 74 -3.33 -23.54 -9.59
CA ALA A 74 -1.91 -23.53 -9.31
C ALA A 74 -1.43 -22.10 -9.56
N ALA A 75 -1.45 -21.26 -8.52
CA ALA A 75 -0.72 -19.99 -8.59
C ALA A 75 0.71 -20.29 -9.06
N ALA A 76 1.19 -19.53 -10.06
CA ALA A 76 2.50 -19.77 -10.64
C ALA A 76 3.58 -19.88 -9.54
N PRO A 77 4.42 -20.92 -9.55
CA PRO A 77 5.45 -21.07 -8.53
C PRO A 77 6.38 -19.86 -8.56
N PRO A 78 6.84 -19.36 -7.40
CA PRO A 78 7.85 -18.31 -7.38
C PRO A 78 9.13 -18.81 -8.07
N PRO A 79 9.87 -17.96 -8.79
CA PRO A 79 9.68 -16.51 -8.92
C PRO A 79 8.61 -16.13 -9.95
N ARG A 80 7.69 -15.24 -9.56
CA ARG A 80 6.64 -14.78 -10.47
C ARG A 80 7.15 -13.73 -11.45
N GLY A 81 6.62 -13.77 -12.67
CA GLY A 81 6.83 -12.71 -13.65
C GLY A 81 6.13 -11.43 -13.18
N ILE A 82 6.91 -10.38 -12.91
CA ILE A 82 6.40 -9.03 -12.60
C ILE A 82 6.77 -8.12 -13.76
N SER A 83 5.79 -7.41 -14.33
CA SER A 83 6.04 -6.44 -15.40
C SER A 83 7.00 -5.35 -14.93
N ARG A 84 7.89 -4.88 -15.82
CA ARG A 84 8.84 -3.80 -15.49
C ARG A 84 8.15 -2.53 -14.99
N GLY A 85 6.99 -2.20 -15.58
CA GLY A 85 6.17 -1.07 -15.15
C GLY A 85 5.70 -1.19 -13.70
N LEU A 86 5.23 -2.38 -13.29
CA LEU A 86 4.86 -2.62 -11.90
C LEU A 86 6.08 -2.57 -10.96
N ARG A 87 7.24 -3.11 -11.37
CA ARG A 87 8.48 -2.99 -10.57
C ARG A 87 8.85 -1.52 -10.32
N LEU A 88 8.78 -0.69 -11.35
CA LEU A 88 9.04 0.74 -11.24
C LEU A 88 7.97 1.46 -10.40
N ALA A 89 6.70 1.09 -10.54
CA ALA A 89 5.62 1.67 -9.75
C ALA A 89 5.78 1.38 -8.25
N VAL A 90 6.19 0.17 -7.88
CA VAL A 90 6.47 -0.18 -6.47
C VAL A 90 7.69 0.56 -5.93
N LEU A 91 8.73 0.74 -6.76
CA LEU A 91 9.96 1.42 -6.35
C LEU A 91 9.82 2.95 -6.26
N PHE A 92 9.10 3.58 -7.20
CA PHE A 92 9.05 5.03 -7.35
C PHE A 92 7.67 5.64 -7.08
N GLY A 93 6.60 4.85 -7.05
CA GLY A 93 5.23 5.31 -6.80
C GLY A 93 4.90 5.57 -5.33
N ASN A 94 5.89 5.49 -4.43
CA ASN A 94 5.68 5.85 -3.03
C ASN A 94 5.48 7.37 -2.91
N ASN A 95 4.35 7.78 -2.34
CA ASN A 95 4.03 9.20 -2.08
C ASN A 95 5.17 9.94 -1.38
N PHE A 96 5.95 9.27 -0.53
CA PHE A 96 7.06 9.88 0.17
C PHE A 96 8.19 10.33 -0.78
N VAL A 97 8.47 9.57 -1.84
CA VAL A 97 9.44 9.95 -2.88
C VAL A 97 8.92 11.14 -3.68
N LEU A 98 7.63 11.13 -4.03
CA LEU A 98 7.01 12.23 -4.78
C LEU A 98 7.00 13.52 -3.95
N MET A 99 6.69 13.43 -2.66
CA MET A 99 6.72 14.58 -1.74
C MET A 99 8.14 15.11 -1.54
N SER A 100 9.15 14.25 -1.40
CA SER A 100 10.53 14.72 -1.25
C SER A 100 11.04 15.45 -2.50
N LEU A 101 10.71 14.94 -3.69
CA LEU A 101 11.01 15.63 -4.95
C LEU A 101 10.29 16.98 -5.07
N PHE A 102 9.03 17.04 -4.63
CA PHE A 102 8.26 18.27 -4.65
C PHE A 102 8.83 19.33 -3.68
N VAL A 103 9.19 18.93 -2.47
CA VAL A 103 9.85 19.81 -1.49
C VAL A 103 11.20 20.30 -2.03
N LEU A 104 11.97 19.41 -2.65
CA LEU A 104 13.24 19.79 -3.28
C LEU A 104 13.04 20.84 -4.38
N ALA A 105 12.03 20.66 -5.23
CA ALA A 105 11.67 21.63 -6.27
C ALA A 105 11.30 23.00 -5.68
N LEU A 106 10.45 23.01 -4.65
CA LEU A 106 10.01 24.24 -3.97
C LEU A 106 11.14 25.00 -3.28
N VAL A 107 12.12 24.29 -2.70
CA VAL A 107 13.29 24.92 -2.07
C VAL A 107 14.30 25.37 -3.11
N PHE A 108 14.47 24.61 -4.18
CA PHE A 108 15.51 24.87 -5.17
C PHE A 108 15.23 26.08 -6.06
N VAL A 109 14.00 26.22 -6.57
CA VAL A 109 13.66 27.29 -7.53
C VAL A 109 13.95 28.69 -6.94
N PRO A 110 13.48 29.05 -5.73
CA PRO A 110 13.82 30.34 -5.12
C PRO A 110 15.31 30.47 -4.81
N SER A 111 15.99 29.35 -4.54
CA SER A 111 17.42 29.35 -4.23
C SER A 111 18.25 29.69 -5.46
N LEU A 112 17.83 29.28 -6.67
CA LEU A 112 18.52 29.61 -7.92
C LEU A 112 18.52 31.11 -8.22
N ASP A 113 17.37 31.78 -8.12
CA ASP A 113 17.26 33.23 -8.36
C ASP A 113 18.20 34.01 -7.43
N LYS A 114 18.29 33.57 -6.17
CA LYS A 114 19.21 34.18 -5.19
C LYS A 114 20.67 33.88 -5.52
N LEU A 115 20.98 32.68 -6.01
CA LEU A 115 22.34 32.27 -6.39
C LEU A 115 22.86 33.08 -7.58
N HIS A 116 22.00 33.39 -8.55
CA HIS A 116 22.32 34.32 -9.65
C HIS A 116 22.67 35.72 -9.12
N GLY A 117 21.90 36.21 -8.13
CA GLY A 117 22.23 37.44 -7.42
C GLY A 117 23.61 37.42 -6.74
N ILE A 118 24.04 36.27 -6.20
CA ILE A 118 25.39 36.10 -5.59
C ILE A 118 26.47 36.30 -6.64
N VAL A 119 26.33 35.65 -7.79
CA VAL A 119 27.32 35.72 -8.87
C VAL A 119 27.43 37.15 -9.40
N GLY A 120 26.31 37.88 -9.47
CA GLY A 120 26.28 39.31 -9.77
C GLY A 120 27.00 40.16 -8.71
N GLY A 121 26.64 40.02 -7.43
CA GLY A 121 27.20 40.81 -6.33
C GLY A 121 28.69 40.55 -6.07
N LEU A 122 29.19 39.33 -6.30
CA LEU A 122 30.62 39.01 -6.27
C LEU A 122 31.43 39.86 -7.28
N ARG A 123 30.80 40.25 -8.39
CA ARG A 123 31.42 41.11 -9.41
C ARG A 123 31.48 42.58 -8.99
N GLU A 124 30.57 43.01 -8.11
CA GLU A 124 30.42 44.40 -7.66
C GLU A 124 31.09 44.68 -6.30
N GLY A 125 31.63 43.64 -5.65
CA GLY A 125 32.26 43.73 -4.33
C GLY A 125 31.27 43.37 -3.22
N LEU A 126 31.57 42.29 -2.49
CA LEU A 126 30.75 41.74 -1.40
C LEU A 126 30.63 42.71 -0.22
N THR A 127 29.72 43.69 -0.28
CA THR A 127 29.53 44.64 0.82
C THR A 127 28.47 44.21 1.83
N ASP A 128 27.56 43.29 1.49
CA ASP A 128 26.44 42.86 2.36
C ASP A 128 26.45 41.35 2.65
N LEU A 129 27.36 40.90 3.52
CA LEU A 129 27.36 39.55 4.09
C LEU A 129 26.42 39.45 5.31
N SER A 130 25.14 39.77 5.12
CA SER A 130 24.14 39.57 6.18
C SER A 130 23.97 38.09 6.51
N ALA A 131 23.61 37.77 7.77
CA ALA A 131 23.43 36.40 8.24
C ALA A 131 22.44 35.57 7.38
N ALA A 132 21.48 36.23 6.71
CA ALA A 132 20.54 35.60 5.79
C ALA A 132 21.25 34.87 4.61
N TRP A 133 22.45 35.31 4.22
CA TRP A 133 23.22 34.72 3.12
C TRP A 133 23.84 33.37 3.46
N LEU A 134 24.19 33.11 4.73
CA LEU A 134 24.72 31.81 5.15
C LEU A 134 23.60 30.78 5.38
N VAL A 135 22.40 31.25 5.73
CA VAL A 135 21.25 30.38 6.00
C VAL A 135 20.75 29.71 4.72
N LEU A 136 20.75 30.40 3.57
CA LEU A 136 20.19 29.87 2.32
C LEU A 136 20.96 28.65 1.77
N PRO A 137 22.30 28.68 1.59
CA PRO A 137 23.06 27.49 1.18
C PRO A 137 22.94 26.35 2.19
N GLY A 138 22.93 26.66 3.50
CA GLY A 138 22.74 25.66 4.55
C GLY A 138 21.37 24.97 4.46
N ALA A 139 20.30 25.75 4.30
CA ALA A 139 18.93 25.25 4.13
C ALA A 139 18.79 24.41 2.85
N PHE A 140 19.43 24.85 1.76
CA PHE A 140 19.46 24.10 0.50
C PHE A 140 20.17 22.74 0.66
N LEU A 141 21.39 22.72 1.21
CA LEU A 141 22.14 21.49 1.44
C LEU A 141 21.38 20.55 2.40
N PHE A 142 20.74 21.09 3.43
CA PHE A 142 19.89 20.34 4.34
C PHE A 142 18.71 19.71 3.61
N ALA A 143 17.99 20.48 2.77
CA ALA A 143 16.88 19.97 1.97
C ALA A 143 17.31 18.85 1.00
N VAL A 144 18.47 19.00 0.35
CA VAL A 144 19.07 17.96 -0.50
C VAL A 144 19.39 16.70 0.30
N ALA A 145 20.03 16.85 1.46
CA ALA A 145 20.39 15.72 2.32
C ALA A 145 19.15 14.96 2.83
N VAL A 146 18.13 15.69 3.30
CA VAL A 146 16.85 15.10 3.72
C VAL A 146 16.17 14.40 2.53
N SER A 147 16.16 15.02 1.35
CA SER A 147 15.55 14.43 0.14
C SER A 147 16.27 13.16 -0.30
N ALA A 148 17.60 13.14 -0.25
CA ALA A 148 18.40 11.96 -0.57
C ALA A 148 18.17 10.82 0.44
N PHE A 149 18.18 11.14 1.75
CA PHE A 149 17.93 10.16 2.80
C PHE A 149 16.53 9.55 2.70
N THR A 150 15.52 10.39 2.53
CA THR A 150 14.12 9.97 2.38
C THR A 150 13.89 9.15 1.12
N GLY A 151 14.50 9.56 0.00
CA GLY A 151 14.49 8.81 -1.26
C GLY A 151 15.16 7.44 -1.13
N TRP A 152 16.34 7.37 -0.50
CA TRP A 152 17.03 6.10 -0.24
C TRP A 152 16.22 5.17 0.66
N TRP A 153 15.64 5.70 1.74
CA TRP A 153 14.78 4.93 2.65
C TRP A 153 13.56 4.36 1.92
N ALA A 154 12.86 5.19 1.15
CA ALA A 154 11.70 4.76 0.38
C ALA A 154 12.06 3.71 -0.68
N PHE A 155 13.21 3.87 -1.35
CA PHE A 155 13.71 2.88 -2.30
C PHE A 155 14.01 1.53 -1.64
N ARG A 156 14.67 1.54 -0.47
CA ARG A 156 14.92 0.32 0.32
C ARG A 156 13.63 -0.37 0.73
N PHE A 157 12.61 0.40 1.12
CA PHE A 157 11.30 -0.13 1.44
C PHE A 157 10.59 -0.71 0.20
N GLY A 158 10.67 -0.03 -0.94
CA GLY A 158 10.15 -0.53 -2.21
C GLY A 158 10.82 -1.85 -2.64
N GLN A 159 12.13 -1.99 -2.44
CA GLN A 159 12.83 -3.26 -2.66
C GLN A 159 12.30 -4.38 -1.77
N MET A 160 12.03 -4.10 -0.49
CA MET A 160 11.44 -5.10 0.41
C MET A 160 10.03 -5.52 -0.03
N GLN A 161 9.22 -4.61 -0.57
CA GLN A 161 7.92 -4.95 -1.13
C GLN A 161 8.03 -5.76 -2.41
N LEU A 162 8.99 -5.41 -3.27
CA LEU A 162 9.26 -6.14 -4.50
C LEU A 162 9.70 -7.58 -4.20
N ASP A 163 10.56 -7.76 -3.20
CA ASP A 163 10.98 -9.07 -2.72
C ASP A 163 9.78 -9.93 -2.30
N ARG A 164 8.83 -9.36 -1.55
CA ARG A 164 7.58 -10.04 -1.20
C ARG A 164 6.79 -10.46 -2.45
N LEU A 165 6.62 -9.55 -3.41
CA LEU A 165 5.88 -9.86 -4.64
C LEU A 165 6.54 -10.95 -5.49
N VAL A 166 7.88 -11.02 -5.51
CA VAL A 166 8.62 -12.00 -6.32
C VAL A 166 8.70 -13.37 -5.63
N ASN A 167 9.02 -13.37 -4.34
CA ASN A 167 9.45 -14.57 -3.62
C ASN A 167 8.35 -15.19 -2.76
N TRP A 168 7.29 -14.46 -2.40
CA TRP A 168 6.20 -15.01 -1.59
C TRP A 168 5.30 -15.92 -2.42
N ARG A 169 4.67 -16.88 -1.75
CA ARG A 169 3.70 -17.81 -2.35
C ARG A 169 2.28 -17.25 -2.18
N LEU A 170 1.41 -17.61 -3.12
CA LEU A 170 0.00 -17.22 -3.08
C LEU A 170 -0.80 -18.41 -2.60
N CYS A 171 -1.68 -18.16 -1.65
CA CYS A 171 -2.72 -19.08 -1.24
C CYS A 171 -4.05 -18.31 -1.17
N HIS A 172 -5.12 -19.03 -0.88
CA HIS A 172 -6.42 -18.44 -0.60
C HIS A 172 -6.67 -18.57 0.90
N ALA A 173 -7.24 -17.52 1.48
CA ALA A 173 -7.59 -17.46 2.88
C ALA A 173 -9.09 -17.25 3.03
N ARG A 174 -9.70 -17.96 3.98
CA ARG A 174 -11.11 -17.83 4.31
C ARG A 174 -11.28 -16.86 5.46
N LEU A 175 -12.21 -15.92 5.33
CA LEU A 175 -12.60 -15.06 6.44
C LEU A 175 -13.22 -15.91 7.55
N LYS A 176 -12.67 -15.82 8.76
CA LYS A 176 -13.13 -16.55 9.95
C LYS A 176 -13.91 -15.67 10.91
N SER A 177 -13.47 -14.44 11.10
CA SER A 177 -14.16 -13.49 11.96
C SER A 177 -13.95 -12.07 11.49
N LYS A 178 -14.97 -11.24 11.73
CA LYS A 178 -14.98 -9.80 11.48
C LYS A 178 -15.44 -9.12 12.76
N VAL A 179 -14.59 -8.29 13.35
CA VAL A 179 -14.91 -7.55 14.58
C VAL A 179 -14.81 -6.06 14.29
N LYS A 180 -15.88 -5.31 14.55
CA LYS A 180 -15.87 -3.85 14.46
C LYS A 180 -15.15 -3.28 15.69
N ILE A 181 -14.14 -2.47 15.45
CA ILE A 181 -13.35 -1.75 16.45
C ILE A 181 -13.58 -0.26 16.23
N THR A 182 -14.23 0.38 17.20
CA THR A 182 -14.39 1.84 17.19
C THR A 182 -13.11 2.48 17.73
N CYS A 183 -12.47 3.33 16.94
CA CYS A 183 -11.27 4.07 17.33
C CYS A 183 -11.53 5.57 17.16
N GLY A 184 -12.05 6.21 18.20
CA GLY A 184 -12.55 7.59 18.12
C GLY A 184 -13.74 7.69 17.17
N ASP A 185 -13.69 8.65 16.24
CA ASP A 185 -14.72 8.87 15.22
C ASP A 185 -14.54 7.98 13.96
N SER A 186 -13.60 7.05 13.98
CA SER A 186 -13.32 6.14 12.87
C SER A 186 -13.73 4.71 13.19
N GLU A 187 -14.41 4.08 12.24
CA GLU A 187 -14.75 2.65 12.29
C GLU A 187 -13.64 1.85 11.60
N VAL A 188 -13.05 0.91 12.32
CA VAL A 188 -12.05 -0.02 11.80
C VAL A 188 -12.59 -1.43 11.98
N TYR A 189 -12.46 -2.29 10.97
CA TYR A 189 -12.84 -3.68 11.06
C TYR A 189 -11.59 -4.54 11.14
N ARG A 190 -11.49 -5.32 12.22
CA ARG A 190 -10.49 -6.36 12.36
C ARG A 190 -11.01 -7.65 11.76
N MET A 191 -10.44 -8.02 10.63
CA MET A 191 -10.75 -9.23 9.88
C MET A 191 -9.68 -10.29 10.16
N ARG A 192 -10.12 -11.52 10.42
CA ARG A 192 -9.25 -12.66 10.66
C ARG A 192 -9.43 -13.65 9.52
N PHE A 193 -8.37 -13.88 8.76
CA PHE A 193 -8.34 -14.83 7.65
C PHE A 193 -7.56 -16.08 8.02
N GLU A 194 -8.08 -17.27 7.75
CA GLU A 194 -7.38 -18.55 7.91
C GLU A 194 -6.95 -19.09 6.55
N TYR A 195 -5.69 -19.48 6.42
CA TYR A 195 -5.17 -20.15 5.22
C TYR A 195 -4.30 -21.33 5.62
N GLU A 196 -4.04 -22.23 4.67
CA GLU A 196 -3.18 -23.38 4.86
C GLU A 196 -1.89 -23.23 4.05
N ALA A 197 -0.75 -23.50 4.68
CA ALA A 197 0.55 -23.51 4.02
C ALA A 197 1.37 -24.70 4.53
N GLY A 198 1.74 -25.60 3.62
CA GLY A 198 2.55 -26.78 3.96
C GLY A 198 1.87 -27.72 4.96
N GLY A 199 0.53 -27.90 4.87
CA GLY A 199 -0.24 -28.77 5.75
C GLY A 199 -0.57 -28.17 7.13
N GLN A 200 -0.14 -26.94 7.41
CA GLN A 200 -0.43 -26.24 8.66
C GLN A 200 -1.32 -25.03 8.41
N LYS A 201 -2.29 -24.83 9.31
CA LYS A 201 -3.17 -23.64 9.30
C LYS A 201 -2.47 -22.44 9.93
N TYR A 202 -2.64 -21.30 9.30
CA TYR A 202 -2.13 -20.00 9.73
C TYR A 202 -3.25 -18.97 9.70
N THR A 203 -3.04 -17.89 10.44
CA THR A 203 -4.00 -16.80 10.54
C THR A 203 -3.34 -15.49 10.13
N ASN A 204 -4.00 -14.76 9.24
CA ASN A 204 -3.70 -13.37 8.94
C ASN A 204 -4.75 -12.48 9.64
N ILE A 205 -4.30 -11.39 10.25
CA ILE A 205 -5.18 -10.40 10.86
C ILE A 205 -4.94 -9.09 10.13
N SER A 206 -6.00 -8.54 9.57
CA SER A 206 -6.00 -7.27 8.87
C SER A 206 -6.98 -6.30 9.52
N ASP A 207 -6.56 -5.05 9.65
CA ASP A 207 -7.40 -3.96 10.14
C ASP A 207 -7.72 -3.03 8.95
N MET A 208 -8.99 -2.98 8.54
CA MET A 208 -9.45 -2.24 7.35
C MET A 208 -10.61 -1.29 7.67
N ASN A 209 -10.66 -0.12 7.02
CA ASN A 209 -11.76 0.84 7.20
C ASN A 209 -12.95 0.57 6.27
N PHE A 210 -12.72 -0.14 5.16
CA PHE A 210 -13.74 -0.45 4.16
C PHE A 210 -13.78 -1.96 3.95
N THR A 211 -14.93 -2.57 4.19
CA THR A 211 -15.09 -4.04 4.14
C THR A 211 -15.85 -4.52 2.92
N SER A 212 -16.55 -3.62 2.23
CA SER A 212 -17.38 -3.96 1.06
C SER A 212 -16.61 -4.68 -0.04
N ALA A 213 -15.32 -4.37 -0.24
CA ALA A 213 -14.53 -5.03 -1.27
C ALA A 213 -14.12 -6.48 -0.91
N MET A 214 -14.09 -6.82 0.38
CA MET A 214 -13.65 -8.13 0.88
C MET A 214 -14.80 -9.10 1.20
N GLU A 215 -16.04 -8.64 1.08
CA GLU A 215 -17.23 -9.44 1.40
C GLU A 215 -17.86 -10.09 0.17
N ASP A 216 -17.43 -9.70 -1.02
CA ASP A 216 -17.95 -10.22 -2.27
C ASP A 216 -17.41 -11.63 -2.59
N GLU A 217 -16.22 -11.96 -2.08
CA GLU A 217 -15.54 -13.24 -2.36
C GLU A 217 -15.50 -14.15 -1.12
N THR A 218 -15.71 -15.46 -1.31
CA THR A 218 -15.66 -16.45 -0.20
C THR A 218 -14.22 -16.72 0.27
N GLU A 219 -13.24 -16.48 -0.60
CA GLU A 219 -11.83 -16.76 -0.35
C GLU A 219 -10.98 -15.61 -0.90
N GLU A 220 -10.13 -15.03 -0.06
CA GLU A 220 -9.29 -13.89 -0.39
C GLU A 220 -7.86 -14.33 -0.75
N PRO A 221 -7.23 -13.78 -1.80
CA PRO A 221 -5.85 -14.08 -2.13
C PRO A 221 -4.89 -13.51 -1.08
N VAL A 222 -4.07 -14.39 -0.49
CA VAL A 222 -3.05 -14.06 0.52
C VAL A 222 -1.66 -14.42 -0.01
N LEU A 223 -0.71 -13.49 0.17
CA LEU A 223 0.70 -13.75 -0.02
C LEU A 223 1.35 -14.12 1.31
N TYR A 224 2.17 -15.16 1.31
CA TYR A 224 2.92 -15.59 2.49
C TYR A 224 4.39 -15.93 2.18
N ASP A 225 5.26 -15.67 3.15
CA ASP A 225 6.67 -16.06 3.09
C ASP A 225 6.79 -17.59 3.28
N PRO A 226 7.28 -18.36 2.29
CA PRO A 226 7.38 -19.81 2.41
C PRO A 226 8.33 -20.26 3.54
N LEU A 227 9.31 -19.44 3.92
CA LEU A 227 10.23 -19.75 5.02
C LEU A 227 9.65 -19.37 6.39
N LYS A 228 8.70 -18.43 6.42
CA LYS A 228 8.06 -17.94 7.65
C LYS A 228 6.56 -17.73 7.39
N PRO A 229 5.74 -18.79 7.29
CA PRO A 229 4.36 -18.65 6.83
C PRO A 229 3.52 -17.66 7.64
N ARG A 230 3.76 -17.53 8.96
CA ARG A 230 3.13 -16.50 9.80
C ARG A 230 3.24 -15.07 9.23
N ARG A 231 4.28 -14.77 8.44
CA ARG A 231 4.39 -13.53 7.68
C ARG A 231 3.55 -13.66 6.41
N SER A 232 2.39 -13.04 6.46
CA SER A 232 1.43 -13.02 5.36
C SER A 232 0.83 -11.62 5.19
N MET A 233 0.26 -11.36 4.03
CA MET A 233 -0.38 -10.09 3.67
C MET A 233 -1.45 -10.37 2.62
N LEU A 234 -2.59 -9.68 2.70
CA LEU A 234 -3.62 -9.79 1.67
C LEU A 234 -3.12 -9.12 0.39
N VAL A 235 -3.54 -9.62 -0.78
CA VAL A 235 -3.18 -8.99 -2.05
C VAL A 235 -3.76 -7.58 -2.14
N ASP A 236 -4.95 -7.35 -1.60
CA ASP A 236 -5.59 -6.04 -1.65
C ASP A 236 -4.92 -4.99 -0.76
N GLU A 237 -4.12 -5.42 0.21
CA GLU A 237 -3.27 -4.54 1.01
C GLU A 237 -2.01 -4.11 0.26
N LEU A 238 -1.75 -4.67 -0.93
CA LEU A 238 -0.58 -4.31 -1.71
C LEU A 238 -0.65 -2.86 -2.17
N PRO A 239 0.47 -2.13 -2.09
CA PRO A 239 0.57 -0.83 -2.71
C PRO A 239 0.49 -0.95 -4.23
N ALA A 240 0.02 0.11 -4.88
CA ALA A 240 -0.05 0.27 -6.34
C ALA A 240 -1.20 -0.43 -7.09
N SER A 241 -2.34 -0.71 -6.44
CA SER A 241 -3.54 -1.27 -7.08
C SER A 241 -3.20 -2.46 -7.98
N ILE A 242 -2.58 -3.46 -7.37
CA ILE A 242 -2.11 -4.65 -8.06
C ILE A 242 -3.30 -5.56 -8.30
N ILE A 243 -3.45 -6.03 -9.53
CA ILE A 243 -4.50 -6.94 -9.95
C ILE A 243 -3.85 -8.28 -10.27
N LEU A 244 -4.42 -9.37 -9.75
CA LEU A 244 -4.02 -10.71 -10.15
C LEU A 244 -4.60 -11.04 -11.53
N ASP A 245 -3.75 -11.53 -12.44
CA ASP A 245 -4.22 -12.09 -13.70
C ASP A 245 -4.68 -13.55 -13.52
N GLU A 246 -5.35 -14.11 -14.54
CA GLU A 246 -5.82 -15.50 -14.56
C GLU A 246 -4.71 -16.55 -14.42
N ARG A 247 -3.45 -16.15 -14.63
CA ARG A 247 -2.25 -17.00 -14.53
C ARG A 247 -1.58 -16.88 -13.15
N GLY A 248 -2.14 -16.09 -12.23
CA GLY A 248 -1.57 -15.79 -10.92
C GLY A 248 -0.38 -14.81 -10.96
N GLY A 249 -0.17 -14.14 -12.09
CA GLY A 249 0.77 -13.05 -12.30
C GLY A 249 0.22 -11.73 -11.75
N PHE A 250 1.14 -10.80 -11.45
CA PHE A 250 0.78 -9.47 -10.97
C PHE A 250 0.81 -8.46 -12.10
N THR A 251 -0.33 -7.79 -12.29
CA THR A 251 -0.48 -6.69 -13.23
C THR A 251 -0.82 -5.41 -12.47
N SER A 252 -0.44 -4.26 -13.02
CA SER A 252 -0.90 -2.98 -12.50
C SER A 252 -2.07 -2.53 -13.35
N ARG A 253 -3.08 -1.91 -12.73
CA ARG A 253 -4.16 -1.22 -13.45
C ARG A 253 -3.62 -0.19 -14.45
N TRP A 254 -2.47 0.42 -14.15
CA TRP A 254 -1.84 1.46 -14.97
C TRP A 254 -0.36 1.13 -15.23
N PRO A 255 -0.05 0.27 -16.22
CA PRO A 255 1.31 -0.24 -16.42
C PRO A 255 2.32 0.86 -16.79
N PHE A 256 1.88 2.00 -17.33
CA PHE A 256 2.74 3.12 -17.68
C PHE A 256 3.12 4.00 -16.47
N MET A 257 2.37 3.96 -15.36
CA MET A 257 2.60 4.85 -14.22
C MET A 257 3.98 4.68 -13.59
N GLY A 258 4.51 3.45 -13.56
CA GLY A 258 5.86 3.21 -13.06
C GLY A 258 6.94 3.95 -13.85
N TYR A 259 6.81 4.01 -15.18
CA TYR A 259 7.73 4.76 -16.04
C TYR A 259 7.57 6.27 -15.83
N PHE A 260 6.33 6.74 -15.68
CA PHE A 260 6.06 8.14 -15.37
C PHE A 260 6.73 8.56 -14.06
N TYR A 261 6.54 7.80 -12.97
CA TYR A 261 7.19 8.08 -11.69
C TYR A 261 8.71 8.02 -11.76
N ALA A 262 9.27 7.07 -12.50
CA ALA A 262 10.72 6.97 -12.69
C ALA A 262 11.29 8.14 -13.52
N SER A 263 10.50 8.75 -14.41
CA SER A 263 10.93 9.89 -15.23
C SER A 263 10.89 11.23 -14.50
N LEU A 264 10.00 11.38 -13.50
CA LEU A 264 9.81 12.64 -12.76
C LEU A 264 11.12 13.21 -12.16
N PRO A 265 11.98 12.43 -11.47
CA PRO A 265 13.25 12.95 -10.97
C PRO A 265 14.15 13.50 -12.07
N LEU A 266 14.22 12.81 -13.22
CA LEU A 266 15.07 13.22 -14.34
C LEU A 266 14.53 14.48 -15.00
N LEU A 267 13.22 14.56 -15.20
CA LEU A 267 12.57 15.77 -15.73
C LEU A 267 12.75 16.96 -14.78
N LEU A 268 12.65 16.73 -13.47
CA LEU A 268 12.87 17.77 -12.48
C LEU A 268 14.32 18.26 -12.50
N LEU A 269 15.29 17.35 -12.52
CA LEU A 269 16.72 17.70 -12.63
C LEU A 269 17.03 18.44 -13.93
N ALA A 270 16.41 18.04 -15.06
CA ALA A 270 16.56 18.75 -16.33
C ALA A 270 15.98 20.17 -16.27
N ALA A 271 14.78 20.33 -15.70
CA ALA A 271 14.15 21.64 -15.50
C ALA A 271 15.00 22.54 -14.59
N MET A 272 15.54 21.97 -13.51
CA MET A 272 16.48 22.63 -12.60
C MET A 272 17.75 23.07 -13.32
N GLY A 273 18.32 22.22 -14.18
CA GLY A 273 19.47 22.56 -15.00
C GLY A 273 19.18 23.73 -15.94
N ILE A 274 18.07 23.67 -16.68
CA ILE A 274 17.65 24.74 -17.60
C ILE A 274 17.44 26.06 -16.85
N ALA A 275 16.79 26.03 -15.68
CA ALA A 275 16.58 27.21 -14.85
C ALA A 275 17.90 27.81 -14.34
N ALA A 276 18.90 26.98 -14.05
CA ALA A 276 20.20 27.45 -13.60
C ALA A 276 21.02 28.18 -14.69
N PHE A 277 20.78 27.88 -15.97
CA PHE A 277 21.50 28.48 -17.11
C PHE A 277 20.79 29.69 -17.75
N ARG A 278 19.56 29.98 -17.34
CA ARG A 278 18.79 31.13 -17.83
C ARG A 278 19.14 32.38 -17.05
#